data_AF-A0A564Q2N3-F1
#
_entry.id   AF-A0A564Q2N3-F1
#
_cell.length_a   1.000
_cell.length_b   1.000
_cell.length_c   1.000
_cell.angle_alpha   90.00
_cell.angle_beta   90.00
_cell.angle_gamma   90.00
#
_symmetry.space_group_name_H-M   'P 1'
#
loop_
_entity.id
_entity.type
_entity.pdbx_description
1 polymer ?
#
loop_
_entity_poly.entity_id
_entity_poly.type
_entity_poly.pdbx_seq_one_letter_code
_entity_poly.pdbx_strand_id
1 'polypeptide(L)'
;MALNNFDEFEEVKKWLSMVKEGSKRSYLSGIRLYVGFRGKNPKELIDEIEEDRKKSRRERGKPEQKAEEFYQYLLNNYVTRREVKGERRKGLSKNLSAMYTTSIRSFYRRNGYPLMSKSKRGVSKKENRKMSMTPKIVKRLIDHATTLRDKAIILFMFQGGFDISTLSSIDYGDVARELDEDRDGDPLMITVVREKEEVEYFTFVGKDSIDAIKAYLDERKHKGEELTYQSPLFVKEGKKKRKGERITPNLVQNMLRGLPWHLVL
;
A
#
# COMPACT_ATOMS: atom_id res chain seq x y z
N MET A 1 29.10 -1.28 1.18
CA MET A 1 28.94 -2.15 2.37
C MET A 1 27.56 -1.93 2.95
N ALA A 2 26.76 -2.98 3.10
CA ALA A 2 25.55 -2.88 3.90
C ALA A 2 26.02 -2.66 5.34
N LEU A 3 25.64 -1.54 5.97
CA LEU A 3 25.83 -1.36 7.40
C LEU A 3 24.98 -2.43 8.09
N ASN A 4 25.62 -3.55 8.47
CA ASN A 4 25.10 -4.38 9.55
C ASN A 4 24.84 -3.42 10.73
N ASN A 5 23.65 -3.48 11.31
CA ASN A 5 23.21 -2.66 12.45
C ASN A 5 22.68 -1.24 12.12
N PHE A 6 22.23 -0.99 10.89
CA PHE A 6 21.60 0.30 10.51
C PHE A 6 20.44 0.73 11.44
N ASP A 7 19.65 -0.22 11.94
CA ASP A 7 18.49 0.06 12.80
C ASP A 7 18.88 0.21 14.28
N GLU A 8 20.15 0.04 14.63
CA GLU A 8 20.64 0.17 16.01
C GLU A 8 21.00 1.60 16.40
N PHE A 9 21.28 2.46 15.41
CA PHE A 9 21.57 3.88 15.60
C PHE A 9 20.41 4.59 16.29
N GLU A 10 20.73 5.34 17.34
CA GLU A 10 19.73 6.04 18.16
C GLU A 10 18.96 7.09 17.34
N GLU A 11 19.64 7.75 16.41
CA GLU A 11 19.04 8.73 15.47
C GLU A 11 17.99 8.08 14.56
N VAL A 12 18.17 6.80 14.23
CA VAL A 12 17.23 6.02 13.40
C VAL A 12 16.07 5.52 14.25
N LYS A 13 16.33 4.99 15.46
CA LYS A 13 15.28 4.54 16.40
C LYS A 13 14.35 5.69 16.78
N LYS A 14 14.93 6.81 17.24
CA LYS A 14 14.20 8.05 17.56
C LYS A 14 13.35 8.50 16.38
N TRP A 15 13.93 8.55 15.18
CA TRP A 15 13.21 8.95 13.98
C TRP A 15 12.04 8.02 13.64
N LEU A 16 12.27 6.71 13.63
CA LEU A 16 11.25 5.72 13.27
C LEU A 16 10.09 5.68 14.25
N SER A 17 10.33 5.93 15.54
CA SER A 17 9.24 6.03 16.54
C SER A 17 8.20 7.09 16.16
N MET A 18 8.59 8.12 15.40
CA MET A 18 7.74 9.23 14.97
C MET A 18 7.19 9.08 13.54
N VAL A 19 7.49 7.97 12.86
CA VAL A 19 7.04 7.67 11.50
C VAL A 19 5.92 6.64 11.55
N LYS A 20 4.81 6.91 10.85
CA LYS A 20 3.68 5.96 10.73
C LYS A 20 4.17 4.61 10.20
N GLU A 21 3.65 3.52 10.77
CA GLU A 21 4.10 2.14 10.50
C GLU A 21 4.18 1.82 9.00
N GLY A 22 3.12 2.11 8.25
CA GLY A 22 3.06 1.86 6.80
C GLY A 22 4.08 2.63 5.96
N SER A 23 4.72 3.68 6.51
CA SER A 23 5.77 4.44 5.83
C SER A 23 7.19 4.01 6.21
N LYS A 24 7.37 3.33 7.36
CA LYS A 24 8.70 2.99 7.91
C LYS A 24 9.56 2.23 6.90
N ARG A 25 9.02 1.16 6.30
CA ARG A 25 9.76 0.32 5.33
C ARG A 25 10.30 1.14 4.15
N SER A 26 9.47 1.96 3.53
CA SER A 26 9.86 2.78 2.38
C SER A 26 10.84 3.87 2.77
N TYR A 27 10.67 4.45 3.96
CA TYR A 27 11.55 5.49 4.49
C TYR A 27 12.94 4.94 4.81
N LEU A 28 13.00 3.77 5.45
CA LEU A 28 14.23 3.03 5.72
C LEU A 28 15.01 2.73 4.46
N SER A 29 14.35 2.22 3.41
CA SER A 29 15.00 1.99 2.11
C SER A 29 15.63 3.26 1.56
N GLY A 30 14.96 4.41 1.69
CA GLY A 30 15.49 5.69 1.24
C GLY A 30 16.74 6.13 2.00
N ILE A 31 16.74 6.04 3.35
CA ILE A 31 17.91 6.41 4.14
C ILE A 31 19.07 5.44 3.92
N ARG A 32 18.83 4.13 3.83
CA ARG A 32 19.89 3.15 3.56
C ARG A 32 20.62 3.46 2.25
N LEU A 33 19.88 3.83 1.21
CA LEU A 33 20.48 4.28 -0.05
C LEU A 33 21.22 5.61 0.09
N TYR A 34 20.67 6.55 0.85
CA TYR A 34 21.33 7.84 1.09
C TYR A 34 22.65 7.69 1.84
N VAL A 35 22.67 6.86 2.87
CA VAL A 35 23.87 6.51 3.65
C VAL A 35 24.90 5.83 2.77
N GLY A 36 24.49 4.89 1.92
CA GLY A 36 25.37 4.30 0.90
C GLY A 36 25.92 5.33 -0.09
N PHE A 37 25.10 6.31 -0.51
CA PHE A 37 25.51 7.41 -1.40
C PHE A 37 26.48 8.39 -0.71
N ARG A 38 26.25 8.70 0.57
CA ARG A 38 27.06 9.64 1.35
C ARG A 38 28.34 9.02 1.88
N GLY A 39 28.41 7.69 1.98
CA GLY A 39 29.51 7.01 2.67
C GLY A 39 29.59 7.35 4.16
N LYS A 40 28.46 7.73 4.77
CA LYS A 40 28.35 8.18 6.17
C LYS A 40 27.27 7.42 6.89
N ASN A 41 27.51 7.04 8.13
CA ASN A 41 26.49 6.44 9.00
C ASN A 41 25.46 7.49 9.48
N PRO A 42 24.30 7.09 10.05
CA PRO A 42 23.27 8.03 10.50
C PRO A 42 23.74 9.11 11.47
N LYS A 43 24.61 8.75 12.43
CA LYS A 43 25.17 9.70 13.40
C LYS A 43 26.05 10.74 12.70
N GLU A 44 26.95 10.31 11.84
CA GLU A 44 27.83 11.20 11.06
C GLU A 44 27.07 12.17 10.13
N LEU A 45 25.87 11.79 9.69
CA LEU A 45 24.99 12.69 8.95
C LEU A 45 24.43 13.80 9.84
N ILE A 46 24.08 13.48 11.08
CA ILE A 46 23.62 14.46 12.08
C ILE A 46 24.77 15.36 12.53
N ASP A 47 25.95 14.80 12.80
CA ASP A 47 27.15 15.56 13.18
C ASP A 47 27.52 16.56 12.07
N GLU A 48 27.44 16.17 10.79
CA GLU A 48 27.72 17.06 9.66
C GLU A 48 26.76 18.25 9.60
N ILE A 49 25.46 18.04 9.78
CA ILE A 49 24.50 19.15 9.73
C ILE A 49 24.63 20.03 10.96
N GLU A 50 24.95 19.47 12.13
CA GLU A 50 25.20 20.26 13.33
C GLU A 50 26.39 21.21 13.13
N GLU A 51 27.50 20.72 12.59
CA GLU A 51 28.65 21.55 12.24
C GLU A 51 28.34 22.58 11.15
N ASP A 52 27.59 22.19 10.12
CA ASP A 52 27.14 23.10 9.05
C ASP A 52 26.28 24.25 9.61
N ARG A 53 25.47 24.00 10.63
CA ARG A 53 24.65 25.03 11.28
C ARG A 53 25.43 26.00 12.16
N LYS A 54 26.64 25.64 12.63
CA LYS A 54 27.55 26.54 13.36
C LYS A 54 28.23 27.57 12.45
N LYS A 55 28.29 27.32 11.14
CA LYS A 55 28.92 28.21 10.15
C LYS A 55 28.08 29.44 9.84
N SER A 56 28.72 30.41 9.18
CA SER A 56 28.02 31.60 8.68
C SER A 56 26.89 31.21 7.71
N ARG A 57 25.87 32.07 7.58
CA ARG A 57 24.72 31.80 6.70
C ARG A 57 25.10 31.61 5.23
N ARG A 58 26.26 32.12 4.80
CA ARG A 58 26.77 32.01 3.43
C ARG A 58 27.50 30.68 3.17
N GLU A 59 28.05 30.06 4.21
CA GLU A 59 28.90 28.85 4.10
C GLU A 59 28.17 27.57 4.49
N ARG A 60 27.00 27.69 5.12
CA ARG A 60 26.10 26.57 5.42
C ARG A 60 25.31 26.13 4.18
N GLY A 61 24.77 24.91 4.21
CA GLY A 61 23.88 24.37 3.17
C GLY A 61 24.40 23.09 2.50
N LYS A 62 25.54 22.56 2.96
CA LYS A 62 26.13 21.33 2.39
C LYS A 62 25.17 20.13 2.50
N PRO A 63 24.47 19.89 3.62
CA PRO A 63 23.49 18.80 3.71
C PRO A 63 22.32 18.95 2.72
N GLU A 64 21.81 20.18 2.53
CA GLU A 64 20.76 20.46 1.55
C GLU A 64 21.22 20.17 0.12
N GLN A 65 22.43 20.63 -0.25
CA GLN A 65 23.03 20.35 -1.56
C GLN A 65 23.16 18.84 -1.78
N LYS A 66 23.65 18.10 -0.78
CA LYS A 66 23.82 16.65 -0.88
C LYS A 66 22.50 15.89 -0.98
N ALA A 67 21.42 16.38 -0.37
CA ALA A 67 20.08 15.82 -0.56
C ALA A 67 19.56 16.03 -1.99
N GLU A 68 19.87 17.17 -2.62
CA GLU A 68 19.54 17.43 -4.03
C GLU A 68 20.38 16.57 -4.99
N GLU A 69 21.68 16.47 -4.76
CA GLU A 69 22.58 15.60 -5.53
C GLU A 69 22.12 14.14 -5.47
N PHE A 70 21.67 13.69 -4.29
CA PHE A 70 21.10 12.34 -4.15
C PHE A 70 19.85 12.15 -5.00
N TYR A 71 18.94 13.13 -5.05
CA TYR A 71 17.75 13.06 -5.92
C TYR A 71 18.14 12.90 -7.39
N GLN A 72 19.14 13.66 -7.86
CA GLN A 72 19.65 13.54 -9.24
C GLN A 72 20.34 12.20 -9.49
N TYR A 73 21.14 11.73 -8.53
CA TYR A 73 21.77 10.41 -8.56
C TYR A 73 20.72 9.30 -8.69
N LEU A 74 19.63 9.36 -7.91
CA LEU A 74 18.54 8.39 -7.99
C LEU A 74 17.86 8.39 -9.36
N LEU A 75 17.73 9.54 -10.02
CA LEU A 75 17.09 9.65 -11.33
C LEU A 75 17.97 9.17 -12.49
N ASN A 76 19.28 9.45 -12.44
CA ASN A 76 20.12 9.36 -13.63
C ASN A 76 21.19 8.26 -13.53
N ASN A 77 21.62 7.92 -12.31
CA ASN A 77 22.82 7.11 -12.08
C ASN A 77 22.56 5.83 -11.28
N TYR A 78 21.49 5.78 -10.49
CA TYR A 78 21.18 4.61 -9.68
C TYR A 78 20.82 3.41 -10.57
N VAL A 79 21.58 2.32 -10.43
CA VAL A 79 21.36 1.09 -11.21
C VAL A 79 20.37 0.22 -10.45
N THR A 80 19.21 0.00 -11.06
CA THR A 80 18.19 -0.87 -10.46
C THR A 80 18.50 -2.34 -10.73
N ARG A 81 18.18 -3.21 -9.78
CA ARG A 81 18.28 -4.68 -9.97
C ARG A 81 17.21 -5.24 -10.91
N ARG A 82 16.24 -4.45 -11.35
CA ARG A 82 15.19 -4.92 -12.26
C ARG A 82 15.75 -5.05 -13.66
N GLU A 83 15.99 -6.29 -14.09
CA GLU A 83 16.05 -6.67 -15.49
C GLU A 83 14.69 -6.40 -16.13
N VAL A 84 14.65 -5.52 -17.11
CA VAL A 84 13.54 -5.46 -18.06
C VAL A 84 14.17 -5.74 -19.42
N LYS A 85 13.82 -6.88 -20.02
CA LYS A 85 14.39 -7.35 -21.30
C LYS A 85 15.92 -7.49 -21.31
N GLY A 86 16.53 -7.97 -20.22
CA GLY A 86 17.98 -8.20 -20.15
C GLY A 86 18.84 -6.94 -19.99
N GLU A 87 18.24 -5.75 -19.95
CA GLU A 87 18.98 -4.49 -19.80
C GLU A 87 18.83 -3.91 -18.38
N ARG A 88 19.97 -3.50 -17.80
CA ARG A 88 20.00 -2.75 -16.54
C ARG A 88 19.53 -1.31 -16.80
N ARG A 89 18.33 -0.98 -16.36
CA ARG A 89 17.83 0.39 -16.45
C ARG A 89 18.53 1.29 -15.44
N LYS A 90 19.07 2.42 -15.93
CA LYS A 90 19.55 3.53 -15.11
C LYS A 90 18.35 4.36 -14.62
N GLY A 91 18.37 4.70 -13.33
CA GLY A 91 17.40 5.61 -12.71
C GLY A 91 16.18 4.94 -12.09
N LEU A 92 15.69 5.56 -11.02
CA LEU A 92 14.39 5.30 -10.40
C LEU A 92 13.31 6.19 -11.01
N SER A 93 12.05 5.83 -10.77
CA SER A 93 10.92 6.69 -11.12
C SER A 93 10.97 7.98 -10.30
N LYS A 94 10.56 9.11 -10.91
CA LYS A 94 10.47 10.42 -10.24
C LYS A 94 9.73 10.37 -8.91
N ASN A 95 8.65 9.59 -8.84
CA ASN A 95 7.86 9.43 -7.62
C ASN A 95 8.63 8.70 -6.51
N LEU A 96 9.34 7.62 -6.85
CA LEU A 96 10.13 6.89 -5.86
C LEU A 96 11.33 7.73 -5.40
N SER A 97 12.00 8.43 -6.31
CA SER A 97 13.10 9.35 -5.97
C SER A 97 12.64 10.48 -5.06
N ALA A 98 11.48 11.07 -5.34
CA ALA A 98 10.88 12.10 -4.48
C ALA A 98 10.53 11.55 -3.09
N MET A 99 10.01 10.32 -3.01
CA MET A 99 9.68 9.66 -1.76
C MET A 99 10.92 9.33 -0.92
N TYR A 100 12.02 8.84 -1.52
CA TYR A 100 13.29 8.66 -0.82
C TYR A 100 13.90 9.99 -0.37
N THR A 101 13.79 11.04 -1.17
CA THR A 101 14.21 12.39 -0.75
C THR A 101 13.36 12.90 0.41
N THR A 102 12.07 12.56 0.45
CA THR A 102 11.17 12.89 1.55
C THR A 102 11.56 12.18 2.83
N SER A 103 12.00 10.92 2.76
CA SER A 103 12.47 10.21 3.95
C SER A 103 13.73 10.83 4.53
N ILE A 104 14.68 11.30 3.70
CA ILE A 104 15.87 12.05 4.15
C ILE A 104 15.47 13.32 4.90
N ARG A 105 14.56 14.10 4.34
CA ARG A 105 14.05 15.32 5.00
C ARG A 105 13.36 15.00 6.32
N SER A 106 12.61 13.90 6.37
CA SER A 106 11.97 13.41 7.59
C SER A 106 13.01 13.05 8.65
N PHE A 107 14.06 12.30 8.28
CA PHE A 107 15.15 11.89 9.17
C PHE A 107 15.83 13.10 9.83
N TYR A 108 16.27 14.07 9.03
CA TYR A 108 16.90 15.30 9.51
C TYR A 108 15.96 16.14 10.38
N ARG A 109 14.70 16.34 9.94
CA ARG A 109 13.70 17.12 10.70
C ARG A 109 13.42 16.52 12.08
N ARG A 110 13.24 15.20 12.17
CA ARG A 110 12.90 14.50 13.43
C ARG A 110 14.09 14.38 14.38
N ASN A 111 15.31 14.53 13.86
CA ASN A 111 16.53 14.70 14.66
C ASN A 111 16.88 16.16 14.98
N GLY A 112 15.98 17.12 14.72
CA GLY A 112 16.14 18.53 15.13
C GLY A 112 16.81 19.44 14.10
N TYR A 113 17.19 18.92 12.94
CA TYR A 113 17.92 19.66 11.91
C TYR A 113 17.17 19.73 10.58
N PRO A 114 16.01 20.41 10.47
CA PRO A 114 15.23 20.43 9.23
C PRO A 114 16.04 20.99 8.05
N LEU A 115 15.91 20.33 6.90
CA LEU A 115 16.50 20.78 5.62
C LEU A 115 15.65 21.89 5.01
N MET A 116 16.28 23.02 4.68
CA MET A 116 15.57 24.23 4.23
C MET A 116 15.15 24.21 2.75
N SER A 117 15.70 23.29 1.94
CA SER A 117 15.31 23.14 0.52
C SER A 117 13.84 22.74 0.37
N LYS A 118 13.19 22.96 -0.78
CA LYS A 118 11.81 22.52 -1.01
C LYS A 118 11.76 21.03 -1.37
N SER A 119 10.76 20.30 -0.86
CA SER A 119 10.50 18.93 -1.28
C SER A 119 10.17 18.86 -2.76
N LYS A 120 10.79 17.94 -3.50
CA LYS A 120 10.38 17.63 -4.87
C LYS A 120 8.99 17.00 -4.84
N ARG A 121 8.08 17.47 -5.68
CA ARG A 121 6.77 16.83 -5.83
C ARG A 121 6.92 15.63 -6.76
N GLY A 122 6.24 14.54 -6.42
CA GLY A 122 6.00 13.47 -7.39
C GLY A 122 5.28 14.04 -8.63
N VAL A 123 5.49 13.41 -9.77
CA VAL A 123 4.69 13.71 -10.96
C VAL A 123 3.26 13.28 -10.65
N SER A 124 2.30 14.18 -10.84
CA SER A 124 0.88 13.82 -10.87
C SER A 124 0.72 12.66 -11.83
N LYS A 125 0.09 11.56 -11.38
CA LYS A 125 -0.22 10.47 -12.30
C LYS A 125 -1.09 11.07 -13.41
N LYS A 126 -0.80 10.74 -14.68
CA LYS A 126 -1.75 10.97 -15.77
C LYS A 126 -3.10 10.48 -15.28
N GLU A 127 -4.15 11.30 -15.41
CA GLU A 127 -5.49 10.86 -15.04
C GLU A 127 -5.75 9.52 -15.73
N ASN A 128 -6.02 8.49 -14.92
CA ASN A 128 -6.34 7.18 -15.46
C ASN A 128 -7.56 7.38 -16.37
N ARG A 129 -7.50 6.89 -17.61
CA ARG A 129 -8.69 6.86 -18.46
C ARG A 129 -9.82 6.23 -17.65
N LYS A 130 -10.91 6.97 -17.44
CA LYS A 130 -12.07 6.46 -16.75
C LYS A 130 -12.72 5.42 -17.65
N MET A 131 -12.47 4.15 -17.36
CA MET A 131 -13.24 3.07 -17.99
C MET A 131 -14.62 3.07 -17.35
N SER A 132 -15.67 3.18 -18.16
CA SER A 132 -17.04 3.04 -17.67
C SER A 132 -17.28 1.55 -17.39
N MET A 133 -17.37 1.20 -16.11
CA MET A 133 -17.74 -0.14 -15.67
C MET A 133 -19.26 -0.27 -15.77
N THR A 134 -19.74 -1.11 -16.70
CA THR A 134 -21.19 -1.35 -16.87
C THR A 134 -21.59 -2.68 -16.25
N PRO A 135 -22.87 -2.87 -15.84
CA PRO A 135 -23.35 -4.17 -15.35
C PRO A 135 -23.08 -5.33 -16.33
N LYS A 136 -23.08 -5.08 -17.65
CA LYS A 136 -22.75 -6.09 -18.67
C LYS A 136 -21.28 -6.55 -18.59
N ILE A 137 -20.36 -5.60 -18.38
CA ILE A 137 -18.93 -5.90 -18.18
C ILE A 137 -18.73 -6.68 -16.89
N VAL A 138 -19.40 -6.27 -15.81
CA VAL A 138 -19.34 -6.95 -14.50
C VAL A 138 -19.88 -8.37 -14.58
N LYS A 139 -21.00 -8.58 -15.27
CA LYS A 139 -21.54 -9.92 -15.54
C LYS A 139 -20.50 -10.81 -16.21
N ARG A 140 -19.85 -10.33 -17.28
CA ARG A 140 -18.77 -11.07 -17.96
C ARG A 140 -17.58 -11.35 -17.03
N LEU A 141 -17.21 -10.41 -16.15
CA LEU A 141 -16.14 -10.65 -15.15
C LEU A 141 -16.51 -11.79 -14.20
N ILE A 142 -17.75 -11.83 -13.72
CA ILE A 142 -18.28 -12.86 -12.82
C ILE A 142 -18.34 -14.21 -13.54
N ASP A 143 -18.76 -14.24 -14.81
CA ASP A 143 -18.82 -15.45 -15.64
C ASP A 143 -17.43 -16.10 -15.81
N HIS A 144 -16.37 -15.28 -15.82
CA HIS A 144 -14.98 -15.74 -15.90
C HIS A 144 -14.30 -15.96 -14.53
N ALA A 145 -14.94 -15.63 -13.41
CA ALA A 145 -14.38 -15.86 -12.09
C ALA A 145 -14.52 -17.34 -11.69
N THR A 146 -13.39 -17.95 -11.35
CA THR A 146 -13.29 -19.41 -11.14
C THR A 146 -13.77 -19.89 -9.77
N THR A 147 -13.85 -19.00 -8.78
CA THR A 147 -14.25 -19.35 -7.40
C THR A 147 -15.39 -18.49 -6.90
N LEU A 148 -16.19 -19.03 -5.97
CA LEU A 148 -17.27 -18.28 -5.32
C LEU A 148 -16.73 -17.03 -4.60
N ARG A 149 -15.53 -17.14 -4.01
CA ARG A 149 -14.82 -16.01 -3.42
C ARG A 149 -14.59 -14.89 -4.42
N ASP A 150 -14.05 -15.21 -5.60
CA ASP A 150 -13.69 -14.19 -6.58
C ASP A 150 -14.94 -13.51 -7.16
N LYS A 151 -16.03 -14.27 -7.37
CA LYS A 151 -17.35 -13.72 -7.74
C LYS A 151 -17.87 -12.74 -6.68
N ALA A 152 -17.86 -13.16 -5.42
CA ALA A 152 -18.29 -12.34 -4.29
C ALA A 152 -17.45 -11.05 -4.18
N ILE A 153 -16.12 -11.13 -4.34
CA ILE A 153 -15.23 -9.97 -4.35
C ILE A 153 -15.58 -8.98 -5.46
N ILE A 154 -15.78 -9.45 -6.69
CA ILE A 154 -16.08 -8.58 -7.85
C ILE A 154 -17.40 -7.84 -7.61
N LEU A 155 -18.43 -8.54 -7.15
CA LEU A 155 -19.75 -7.97 -6.88
C LEU A 155 -19.72 -6.96 -5.72
N PHE A 156 -19.07 -7.32 -4.61
CA PHE A 156 -18.90 -6.40 -3.47
C PHE A 156 -18.18 -5.12 -3.86
N MET A 157 -17.06 -5.23 -4.60
CA MET A 157 -16.34 -4.05 -5.08
C MET A 157 -17.18 -3.20 -6.02
N PHE A 158 -17.98 -3.80 -6.90
CA PHE A 158 -18.79 -3.08 -7.87
C PHE A 158 -19.99 -2.37 -7.23
N GLN A 159 -20.77 -3.07 -6.39
CA GLN A 159 -21.98 -2.52 -5.79
C GLN A 159 -21.68 -1.64 -4.57
N GLY A 160 -20.78 -2.09 -3.69
CA GLY A 160 -20.45 -1.36 -2.46
C GLY A 160 -19.39 -0.27 -2.63
N GLY A 161 -18.75 -0.19 -3.80
CA GLY A 161 -17.74 0.83 -4.12
C GLY A 161 -16.48 0.73 -3.26
N PHE A 162 -16.18 -0.44 -2.69
CA PHE A 162 -15.04 -0.64 -1.81
C PHE A 162 -13.71 -0.48 -2.54
N ASP A 163 -12.78 0.28 -1.95
CA ASP A 163 -11.38 0.14 -2.32
C ASP A 163 -10.82 -1.19 -1.82
N ILE A 164 -9.77 -1.68 -2.48
CA ILE A 164 -9.22 -3.02 -2.21
C ILE A 164 -8.72 -3.16 -0.76
N SER A 165 -8.20 -2.09 -0.16
CA SER A 165 -7.70 -2.13 1.22
C SER A 165 -8.86 -2.32 2.18
N THR A 166 -9.92 -1.53 1.99
CA THR A 166 -11.15 -1.58 2.77
C THR A 166 -11.83 -2.94 2.63
N LEU A 167 -11.98 -3.46 1.41
CA LEU A 167 -12.50 -4.81 1.17
C LEU A 167 -11.70 -5.89 1.93
N SER A 168 -10.36 -5.75 1.96
CA SER A 168 -9.49 -6.74 2.59
C SER A 168 -9.57 -6.72 4.12
N SER A 169 -10.02 -5.62 4.74
CA SER A 169 -10.14 -5.47 6.19
C SER A 169 -11.49 -5.92 6.75
N ILE A 170 -12.52 -6.10 5.92
CA ILE A 170 -13.88 -6.49 6.37
C ILE A 170 -13.85 -7.86 7.06
N ASP A 171 -14.57 -7.96 8.17
CA ASP A 171 -14.84 -9.19 8.91
C ASP A 171 -16.26 -9.72 8.66
N TYR A 172 -16.46 -11.01 8.89
CA TYR A 172 -17.78 -11.62 8.82
C TYR A 172 -18.78 -10.88 9.71
N GLY A 173 -18.35 -10.41 10.89
CA GLY A 173 -19.22 -9.68 11.80
C GLY A 173 -19.79 -8.38 11.26
N ASP A 174 -19.11 -7.74 10.30
CA ASP A 174 -19.56 -6.50 9.67
C ASP A 174 -20.78 -6.71 8.75
N VAL A 175 -21.03 -7.96 8.33
CA VAL A 175 -22.14 -8.33 7.44
C VAL A 175 -23.11 -9.34 8.08
N ALA A 176 -22.66 -10.10 9.09
CA ALA A 176 -23.42 -11.21 9.68
C ALA A 176 -24.81 -10.81 10.18
N ARG A 177 -24.92 -9.65 10.85
CA ARG A 177 -26.19 -9.19 11.42
C ARG A 177 -27.30 -9.02 10.38
N GLU A 178 -26.95 -8.53 9.20
CA GLU A 178 -27.93 -8.33 8.13
C GLU A 178 -28.03 -9.53 7.19
N LEU A 179 -27.06 -10.46 7.19
CA LEU A 179 -27.10 -11.68 6.39
C LEU A 179 -27.89 -12.83 7.01
N ASP A 180 -27.83 -12.97 8.34
CA ASP A 180 -28.33 -14.12 9.10
C ASP A 180 -29.80 -13.99 9.53
N GLU A 181 -30.41 -12.81 9.38
CA GLU A 181 -31.82 -12.60 9.74
C GLU A 181 -32.72 -12.78 8.51
N ASP A 182 -33.88 -13.45 8.68
CA ASP A 182 -34.99 -13.58 7.71
C ASP A 182 -35.63 -12.22 7.31
N ARG A 183 -34.87 -11.12 7.40
CA ARG A 183 -35.25 -9.83 6.84
C ARG A 183 -35.05 -9.92 5.33
N ASP A 184 -35.95 -9.30 4.58
CA ASP A 184 -35.71 -8.89 3.19
C ASP A 184 -34.55 -7.87 3.15
N GLY A 185 -33.33 -8.32 3.45
CA GLY A 185 -32.12 -7.53 3.71
C GLY A 185 -31.42 -7.06 2.45
N ASP A 186 -32.19 -6.74 1.41
CA ASP A 186 -31.73 -6.14 0.17
C ASP A 186 -32.24 -4.69 0.07
N PRO A 187 -31.38 -3.67 -0.04
CA PRO A 187 -29.92 -3.77 -0.01
C PRO A 187 -29.36 -3.96 1.41
N LEU A 188 -28.24 -4.67 1.50
CA LEU A 188 -27.47 -4.87 2.72
C LEU A 188 -26.61 -3.64 2.98
N MET A 189 -26.83 -2.98 4.12
CA MET A 189 -26.01 -1.87 4.57
C MET A 189 -24.76 -2.40 5.27
N ILE A 190 -23.61 -1.84 4.90
CA ILE A 190 -22.32 -2.23 5.48
C ILE A 190 -21.64 -0.97 6.00
N THR A 191 -21.38 -0.95 7.30
CA THR A 191 -20.60 0.10 7.94
C THR A 191 -19.13 -0.29 7.95
N VAL A 192 -18.25 0.57 7.42
CA VAL A 192 -16.81 0.29 7.32
C VAL A 192 -15.99 1.49 7.75
N VAL A 193 -14.85 1.21 8.38
CA VAL A 193 -13.86 2.21 8.77
C VAL A 193 -12.72 2.24 7.76
N ARG A 194 -12.47 3.38 7.11
CA ARG A 194 -11.29 3.53 6.23
C ARG A 194 -10.04 3.72 7.08
N GLU A 195 -9.26 2.66 7.24
CA GLU A 195 -8.04 2.64 8.08
C GLU A 195 -7.10 3.84 7.89
N LYS A 196 -6.98 4.35 6.66
CA LYS A 196 -6.04 5.44 6.34
C LYS A 196 -6.54 6.82 6.78
N GLU A 197 -7.85 7.01 6.73
CA GLU A 197 -8.51 8.31 6.97
C GLU A 197 -9.19 8.35 8.33
N GLU A 198 -9.34 7.19 9.00
CA GLU A 198 -10.07 7.02 10.28
C GLU A 198 -11.51 7.54 10.18
N VAL A 199 -12.09 7.46 8.99
CA VAL A 199 -13.47 7.87 8.71
C VAL A 199 -14.33 6.63 8.58
N GLU A 200 -15.38 6.58 9.41
CA GLU A 200 -16.48 5.64 9.30
C GLU A 200 -17.42 6.10 8.19
N TYR A 201 -17.81 5.18 7.32
CA TYR A 201 -18.83 5.41 6.32
C TYR A 201 -19.67 4.14 6.16
N PHE A 202 -20.90 4.31 5.70
CA PHE A 202 -21.75 3.20 5.30
C PHE A 202 -21.87 3.14 3.78
N THR A 203 -22.11 1.95 3.27
CA THR A 203 -22.43 1.69 1.86
C THR A 203 -23.47 0.59 1.76
N PHE A 204 -23.93 0.30 0.55
CA PHE A 204 -24.97 -0.69 0.28
C PHE A 204 -24.50 -1.68 -0.76
N VAL A 205 -24.88 -2.95 -0.60
CA VAL A 205 -24.74 -3.97 -1.64
C VAL A 205 -26.09 -4.61 -1.90
N GLY A 206 -26.39 -4.88 -3.16
CA GLY A 206 -27.68 -5.43 -3.58
C GLY A 206 -27.71 -6.96 -3.57
N LYS A 207 -28.87 -7.51 -3.94
CA LYS A 207 -29.14 -8.96 -3.99
C LYS A 207 -28.02 -9.83 -4.57
N ASP A 208 -27.48 -9.47 -5.74
CA ASP A 208 -26.43 -10.27 -6.39
C ASP A 208 -25.19 -10.44 -5.50
N SER A 209 -24.75 -9.37 -4.82
CA SER A 209 -23.61 -9.42 -3.90
C SER A 209 -23.94 -10.25 -2.66
N ILE A 210 -25.15 -10.10 -2.12
CA ILE A 210 -25.63 -10.84 -0.95
C ILE A 210 -25.61 -12.34 -1.26
N ASP A 211 -26.20 -12.75 -2.38
CA ASP A 211 -26.29 -14.15 -2.78
C ASP A 211 -24.90 -14.74 -3.05
N ALA A 212 -24.01 -13.99 -3.71
CA ALA A 212 -22.64 -14.41 -3.94
C ALA A 212 -21.84 -14.59 -2.63
N ILE A 213 -22.04 -13.70 -1.65
CA ILE A 213 -21.42 -13.85 -0.33
C ILE A 213 -21.99 -15.05 0.43
N LYS A 214 -23.31 -15.25 0.46
CA LYS A 214 -23.93 -16.39 1.13
C LYS A 214 -23.38 -17.70 0.58
N ALA A 215 -23.38 -17.86 -0.75
CA ALA A 215 -22.81 -19.05 -1.40
C ALA A 215 -21.32 -19.28 -1.05
N TYR A 216 -20.52 -18.22 -0.98
CA TYR A 216 -19.11 -18.31 -0.61
C TYR A 216 -18.91 -18.64 0.88
N LEU A 217 -19.70 -18.07 1.79
CA LEU A 217 -19.64 -18.38 3.23
C LEU A 217 -20.10 -19.81 3.50
N ASP A 218 -21.13 -20.29 2.81
CA ASP A 218 -21.57 -21.67 2.90
C ASP A 218 -20.49 -22.64 2.42
N GLU A 219 -19.78 -22.30 1.34
CA GLU A 219 -18.63 -23.08 0.88
C GLU A 219 -17.54 -23.20 1.96
N ARG A 220 -17.29 -22.12 2.72
CA ARG A 220 -16.34 -22.12 3.84
C ARG A 220 -16.82 -23.00 4.97
N LYS A 221 -18.09 -22.88 5.37
CA LYS A 221 -18.72 -23.71 6.40
C LYS A 221 -18.67 -25.20 6.02
N HIS A 222 -18.98 -25.54 4.76
CA HIS A 222 -18.88 -26.92 4.24
C HIS A 222 -17.44 -27.47 4.23
N LYS A 223 -16.43 -26.62 4.10
CA LYS A 223 -15.00 -26.96 4.28
C LYS A 223 -14.60 -27.05 5.77
N GLY A 224 -15.57 -27.08 6.68
CA GLY A 224 -15.40 -27.21 8.13
C GLY A 224 -14.80 -25.98 8.79
N GLU A 225 -14.98 -24.78 8.22
CA GLU A 225 -14.59 -23.53 8.86
C GLU A 225 -15.71 -23.04 9.78
N GLU A 226 -15.39 -22.85 11.06
CA GLU A 226 -16.28 -22.17 12.01
C GLU A 226 -16.08 -20.66 11.88
N LEU A 227 -17.13 -19.95 11.45
CA LEU A 227 -17.09 -18.51 11.29
C LEU A 227 -17.46 -17.82 12.60
N THR A 228 -16.61 -16.87 13.01
CA THR A 228 -16.82 -15.99 14.16
C THR A 228 -16.96 -14.55 13.67
N TYR A 229 -17.44 -13.64 14.51
CA TYR A 229 -17.53 -12.21 14.16
C TYR A 229 -16.18 -11.59 13.76
N GLN A 230 -15.05 -12.15 14.22
CA GLN A 230 -13.69 -11.69 13.88
C GLN A 230 -13.05 -12.47 12.72
N SER A 231 -13.78 -13.43 12.14
CA SER A 231 -13.29 -14.18 10.99
C SER A 231 -13.25 -13.26 9.77
N PRO A 232 -12.13 -13.18 9.02
CA PRO A 232 -12.06 -12.36 7.82
C PRO A 232 -13.18 -12.72 6.84
N LEU A 233 -13.86 -11.72 6.29
CA LEU A 233 -14.91 -11.94 5.29
C LEU A 233 -14.30 -12.62 4.06
N PHE A 234 -13.18 -12.09 3.55
CA PHE A 234 -12.45 -12.68 2.42
C PHE A 234 -11.11 -13.27 2.86
N VAL A 235 -10.89 -14.55 2.52
CA VAL A 235 -9.67 -15.28 2.87
C VAL A 235 -8.79 -15.55 1.65
N LYS A 236 -7.51 -15.82 1.89
CA LYS A 236 -6.57 -16.29 0.85
C LYS A 236 -7.08 -17.60 0.26
N GLU A 237 -6.65 -17.94 -0.96
CA GLU A 237 -6.87 -19.24 -1.61
C GLU A 237 -5.54 -19.84 -2.07
N GLY A 238 -5.52 -21.15 -2.27
CA GLY A 238 -4.34 -21.90 -2.71
C GLY A 238 -3.83 -22.94 -1.70
N LYS A 239 -2.96 -23.84 -2.17
CA LYS A 239 -2.50 -25.02 -1.42
C LYS A 239 -1.61 -24.71 -0.20
N LYS A 240 -0.96 -23.54 -0.18
CA LYS A 240 0.03 -23.16 0.85
C LYS A 240 -0.49 -22.15 1.89
N LYS A 241 -1.79 -21.84 1.89
CA LYS A 241 -2.38 -20.86 2.81
C LYS A 241 -2.67 -21.51 4.17
N ARG A 242 -2.69 -20.69 5.23
CA ARG A 242 -3.34 -21.10 6.49
C ARG A 242 -4.86 -21.00 6.34
N LYS A 243 -5.61 -21.90 6.99
CA LYS A 243 -7.08 -21.85 7.01
C LYS A 243 -7.52 -20.54 7.68
N GLY A 244 -8.53 -19.87 7.13
CA GLY A 244 -9.03 -18.59 7.65
C GLY A 244 -8.12 -17.38 7.47
N GLU A 245 -6.99 -17.49 6.76
CA GLU A 245 -6.04 -16.38 6.63
C GLU A 245 -6.61 -15.25 5.75
N ARG A 246 -6.67 -14.02 6.31
CA ARG A 246 -7.19 -12.81 5.63
C ARG A 246 -6.53 -12.57 4.27
N ILE A 247 -7.35 -12.24 3.27
CA ILE A 247 -6.85 -11.86 1.93
C ILE A 247 -6.05 -10.55 2.01
N THR A 248 -5.02 -10.40 1.16
CA THR A 248 -4.25 -9.15 1.10
C THR A 248 -4.56 -8.37 -0.17
N PRO A 249 -4.41 -7.03 -0.16
CA PRO A 249 -4.70 -6.21 -1.34
C PRO A 249 -3.98 -6.64 -2.62
N ASN A 250 -2.75 -7.14 -2.48
CA ASN A 250 -1.98 -7.64 -3.63
C ASN A 250 -2.59 -8.90 -4.25
N LEU A 251 -3.20 -9.78 -3.45
CA LEU A 251 -3.86 -10.99 -3.96
C LEU A 251 -5.15 -10.63 -4.71
N VAL A 252 -5.94 -9.70 -4.18
CA VAL A 252 -7.13 -9.17 -4.89
C VAL A 252 -6.72 -8.53 -6.22
N GLN A 253 -5.67 -7.70 -6.24
CA GLN A 253 -5.17 -7.10 -7.48
C GLN A 253 -4.70 -8.15 -8.49
N ASN A 254 -4.00 -9.18 -8.05
CA ASN A 254 -3.52 -10.24 -8.93
C ASN A 254 -4.67 -11.08 -9.47
N MET A 255 -5.68 -11.38 -8.65
CA MET A 255 -6.92 -12.02 -9.07
C MET A 255 -7.60 -11.21 -10.18
N LEU A 256 -7.83 -9.92 -9.96
CA LEU A 256 -8.47 -9.05 -10.96
C LEU A 256 -7.66 -8.93 -12.24
N ARG A 257 -6.32 -8.88 -12.17
CA ARG A 257 -5.44 -8.86 -13.36
C ARG A 257 -5.40 -10.19 -14.11
N GLY A 258 -5.67 -11.29 -13.43
CA GLY A 258 -5.71 -12.64 -14.00
C GLY A 258 -6.98 -12.93 -14.80
N LEU A 259 -8.03 -12.12 -14.65
CA LEU A 259 -9.25 -12.25 -15.44
C LEU A 259 -8.97 -11.97 -16.93
N PRO A 260 -9.64 -12.67 -17.87
CA PRO A 260 -9.41 -12.52 -19.30
C PRO A 260 -10.04 -11.22 -19.83
N TRP A 261 -9.43 -10.07 -19.54
CA TRP A 261 -9.96 -8.75 -19.93
C TRP A 261 -10.23 -8.59 -21.42
N HIS A 262 -9.52 -9.33 -22.28
CA HIS A 262 -9.75 -9.35 -23.73
C HIS A 262 -11.08 -10.01 -24.16
N LEU A 263 -11.69 -10.85 -23.30
CA LEU A 263 -13.01 -11.45 -23.52
C LEU A 263 -14.13 -10.63 -22.87
N VAL A 264 -13.77 -9.79 -21.89
CA VAL A 264 -14.71 -9.00 -21.10
C VAL A 264 -15.05 -7.69 -21.81
N LEU A 265 -14.03 -7.02 -22.36
CA LEU A 265 -14.11 -5.71 -23.02
C LEU A 265 -14.45 -5.85 -24.50
#